data_AF-A0A8C6A242-F1
#
_entry.id   AF-A0A8C6A242-F1
#
_cell.length_a   1.000
_cell.length_b   1.000
_cell.length_c   1.000
_cell.angle_alpha   90.00
_cell.angle_beta   90.00
_cell.angle_gamma   90.00
#
_symmetry.space_group_name_H-M   'P 1'
#
loop_
_entity.id
_entity.type
_entity.pdbx_description
1 polymer ?
#
loop_
_entity_poly.entity_id
_entity_poly.type
_entity_poly.pdbx_seq_one_letter_code
_entity_poly.pdbx_strand_id
1 'polypeptide(L)'
;MPEGHRQQGGPRPFLDLLILETTLHHPLNIMHVSTAALAVLLCTMALCKQVFSAPLGADTPTACCFSYVARQIQRKFIEDYFETSSQCSQPGVIFLTKRGRQVCADPNENWVQEYVTDLELNA
;
A
#
# COMPACT_ATOMS: atom_id res chain seq x y z
N MET A 1 16.96 17.19 -7.18
CA MET A 1 15.87 18.11 -6.78
C MET A 1 14.58 17.54 -7.36
N PRO A 2 13.55 17.17 -6.58
CA PRO A 2 12.27 16.77 -7.13
C PRO A 2 11.33 17.98 -7.25
N GLU A 3 10.81 18.16 -8.46
CA GLU A 3 9.78 19.13 -8.85
C GLU A 3 8.41 18.72 -8.27
N GLY A 4 7.69 19.70 -7.73
CA GLY A 4 6.37 19.51 -7.13
C GLY A 4 5.19 19.76 -8.09
N HIS A 5 4.05 19.22 -7.64
CA HIS A 5 2.66 19.56 -7.97
C HIS A 5 2.07 19.15 -9.34
N ARG A 6 0.93 18.43 -9.29
CA ARG A 6 -0.40 19.00 -9.64
C ARG A 6 -1.55 18.07 -9.24
N GLN A 7 -2.22 18.37 -8.14
CA GLN A 7 -3.58 17.90 -7.86
C GLN A 7 -4.53 18.62 -8.84
N GLN A 8 -5.21 17.90 -9.71
CA GLN A 8 -6.31 18.43 -10.53
C GLN A 8 -7.63 18.12 -9.84
N GLY A 9 -8.14 19.11 -9.10
CA GLY A 9 -9.55 19.18 -8.74
C GLY A 9 -10.36 19.51 -10.00
N GLY A 10 -11.17 18.56 -10.45
CA GLY A 10 -12.24 18.76 -11.44
C GLY A 10 -13.60 18.90 -10.75
N PRO A 11 -14.56 19.61 -11.37
CA PRO A 11 -15.82 19.99 -10.73
C PRO A 11 -16.74 18.77 -10.58
N ARG A 12 -17.45 18.66 -9.45
CA ARG A 12 -18.45 17.61 -9.20
C ARG A 12 -19.86 18.14 -9.52
N PRO A 13 -20.40 17.93 -10.74
CA PRO A 13 -21.76 18.38 -11.13
C PRO A 13 -22.88 17.54 -10.49
N PHE A 14 -22.53 16.56 -9.65
CA PHE A 14 -23.45 15.57 -9.10
C PHE A 14 -24.20 16.05 -7.86
N LEU A 15 -23.65 17.01 -7.11
CA LEU A 15 -24.33 17.51 -5.89
C LEU A 15 -25.50 18.44 -6.22
N ASP A 16 -25.42 19.20 -7.32
CA ASP A 16 -26.47 20.17 -7.68
C ASP A 16 -27.76 19.49 -8.20
N LEU A 17 -27.65 18.32 -8.82
CA LEU A 17 -28.84 17.58 -9.33
C LEU A 17 -29.66 16.95 -8.19
N LEU A 18 -29.02 16.61 -7.08
CA LEU A 18 -29.68 16.02 -5.91
C LEU A 18 -30.51 17.04 -5.12
N ILE A 19 -30.21 18.34 -5.22
CA ILE A 19 -30.93 19.38 -4.46
C ILE A 19 -32.24 19.76 -5.17
N LEU A 20 -32.26 19.80 -6.51
CA LEU A 20 -33.45 20.23 -7.26
C LEU A 20 -34.61 19.22 -7.16
N GLU A 21 -34.31 17.93 -7.04
CA GLU A 21 -35.30 16.85 -6.86
C GLU A 21 -36.01 16.88 -5.49
N THR A 22 -35.47 17.59 -4.49
CA THR A 22 -36.01 17.56 -3.10
C THR A 22 -37.13 18.57 -2.84
N THR A 23 -37.50 19.44 -3.78
CA THR A 23 -38.44 20.55 -3.52
C THR A 23 -39.84 20.40 -4.12
N LEU A 24 -40.12 19.35 -4.91
CA LEU A 24 -41.41 19.20 -5.56
C LEU A 24 -41.97 17.78 -5.33
N HIS A 25 -42.68 17.61 -4.20
CA HIS A 25 -43.79 16.66 -3.96
C HIS A 25 -43.78 16.12 -2.51
N HIS A 26 -44.39 16.89 -1.61
CA HIS A 26 -45.18 16.31 -0.52
C HIS A 26 -46.64 16.64 -0.87
N PRO A 27 -47.59 15.69 -0.88
CA PRO A 27 -47.88 14.88 0.30
C PRO A 27 -48.29 13.41 -0.02
N LEU A 28 -48.52 12.63 1.04
CA LEU A 28 -49.40 11.45 1.04
C LEU A 28 -48.80 10.08 0.62
N ASN A 29 -47.97 9.46 1.48
CA ASN A 29 -48.13 8.03 1.78
C ASN A 29 -47.28 7.56 2.98
N ILE A 30 -47.92 7.42 4.14
CA ILE A 30 -47.32 6.86 5.37
C ILE A 30 -46.89 5.38 5.18
N MET A 31 -47.30 4.70 4.11
CA MET A 31 -46.90 3.32 3.79
C MET A 31 -45.65 3.20 2.89
N HIS A 32 -45.22 4.28 2.23
CA HIS A 32 -44.07 4.27 1.32
C HIS A 32 -42.76 4.67 2.02
N VAL A 33 -42.83 5.13 3.27
CA VAL A 33 -41.67 5.44 4.11
C VAL A 33 -40.85 4.17 4.37
N SER A 34 -41.53 3.03 4.55
CA SER A 34 -40.88 1.74 4.82
C SER A 34 -40.11 1.21 3.60
N THR A 35 -40.70 1.31 2.40
CA THR A 35 -40.07 0.87 1.15
C THR A 35 -38.93 1.78 0.73
N ALA A 36 -39.11 3.11 0.84
CA ALA A 36 -38.05 4.07 0.54
C ALA A 36 -36.88 3.95 1.54
N ALA A 37 -37.15 3.80 2.83
CA ALA A 37 -36.11 3.58 3.84
C ALA A 37 -35.36 2.26 3.61
N LEU A 38 -36.08 1.19 3.27
CA LEU A 38 -35.48 -0.11 2.93
C LEU A 38 -34.64 -0.01 1.66
N ALA A 39 -35.11 0.69 0.63
CA ALA A 39 -34.37 0.91 -0.61
C ALA A 39 -33.09 1.72 -0.37
N VAL A 40 -33.15 2.80 0.42
CA VAL A 40 -31.98 3.59 0.81
C VAL A 40 -30.99 2.73 1.61
N LEU A 41 -31.48 1.93 2.56
CA LEU A 41 -30.64 1.03 3.34
C LEU A 41 -29.94 -0.01 2.43
N LEU A 42 -30.67 -0.63 1.49
CA LEU A 42 -30.09 -1.58 0.54
C LEU A 42 -29.09 -0.91 -0.41
N CYS A 43 -29.37 0.30 -0.89
CA CYS A 43 -28.43 1.08 -1.71
C CYS A 43 -27.14 1.41 -0.93
N THR A 44 -27.24 1.84 0.33
CA THR A 44 -26.05 2.12 1.15
C THR A 44 -25.18 0.87 1.34
N MET A 45 -25.77 -0.30 1.58
CA MET A 45 -25.04 -1.56 1.74
C MET A 45 -24.35 -2.00 0.44
N ALA A 46 -25.01 -1.82 -0.71
CA ALA A 46 -24.45 -2.15 -2.03
C ALA A 46 -23.29 -1.22 -2.42
N LEU A 47 -23.42 0.09 -2.15
CA LEU A 47 -22.40 1.10 -2.42
C LEU A 47 -21.18 0.93 -1.50
N CYS A 48 -21.37 0.57 -0.22
CA CYS A 48 -20.27 0.33 0.72
C CYS A 48 -19.32 -0.80 0.27
N LYS A 49 -19.82 -1.80 -0.47
CA LYS A 49 -18.98 -2.88 -1.02
C LYS A 49 -18.04 -2.42 -2.13
N GLN A 50 -18.38 -1.34 -2.83
CA GLN A 50 -17.61 -0.83 -3.98
C GLN A 50 -16.55 0.19 -3.58
N VAL A 51 -16.65 0.76 -2.37
CA VAL A 51 -15.71 1.78 -1.86
C VAL A 51 -14.49 1.14 -1.18
N PHE A 52 -14.55 -0.15 -0.83
CA PHE A 52 -13.49 -0.86 -0.11
C PHE A 52 -12.75 -1.90 -0.95
N SER A 53 -12.60 -1.65 -2.25
CA SER A 53 -11.56 -2.31 -3.05
C SER A 53 -10.35 -1.38 -3.14
N ALA A 54 -9.66 -1.19 -2.02
CA ALA A 54 -8.27 -0.75 -2.07
C ALA A 54 -7.45 -1.93 -2.62
N PRO A 55 -6.57 -1.74 -3.62
CA PRO A 55 -5.63 -2.79 -3.99
C PRO A 55 -4.81 -3.11 -2.74
N LEU A 56 -5.01 -4.30 -2.17
CA LEU A 56 -4.18 -4.83 -1.11
C LEU A 56 -2.78 -5.06 -1.72
N GLY A 57 -1.96 -4.01 -1.82
CA GLY A 57 -0.59 -4.09 -2.31
C GLY A 57 -0.09 -2.96 -3.21
N ALA A 58 -0.89 -1.97 -3.60
CA ALA A 58 -0.40 -0.90 -4.50
C ALA A 58 0.30 0.25 -3.77
N ASP A 59 -0.04 0.52 -2.50
CA ASP A 59 0.40 1.72 -1.79
C ASP A 59 1.53 1.48 -0.77
N THR A 60 1.93 0.24 -0.53
CA THR A 60 3.10 -0.06 0.31
C THR A 60 4.37 0.02 -0.54
N PRO A 61 5.28 0.98 -0.30
CA PRO A 61 6.51 1.07 -1.05
C PRO A 61 7.33 -0.21 -0.89
N THR A 62 7.67 -0.84 -2.01
CA THR A 62 8.54 -2.02 -2.04
C THR A 62 9.98 -1.59 -1.76
N ALA A 63 10.64 -2.25 -0.81
CA ALA A 63 12.05 -2.01 -0.52
C ALA A 63 12.93 -2.61 -1.62
N CYS A 64 13.70 -1.75 -2.31
CA CYS A 64 14.65 -2.13 -3.36
C CYS A 64 16.05 -1.60 -3.06
N CYS A 65 17.07 -2.33 -3.52
CA CYS A 65 18.45 -1.88 -3.48
C CYS A 65 18.83 -1.21 -4.80
N PHE A 66 19.41 0.00 -4.71
CA PHE A 66 19.93 0.76 -5.85
C PHE A 66 21.46 0.80 -5.89
N SER A 67 22.10 0.37 -4.81
CA SER A 67 23.55 0.32 -4.65
C SER A 67 23.90 -0.66 -3.53
N TYR A 68 25.06 -1.30 -3.62
CA TYR A 68 25.53 -2.27 -2.64
C TYR A 68 26.68 -1.72 -1.80
N VAL A 69 26.85 -2.28 -0.60
CA VAL A 69 28.01 -2.00 0.24
C VAL A 69 29.29 -2.50 -0.43
N ALA A 70 30.28 -1.62 -0.59
CA ALA A 70 31.54 -1.96 -1.25
C ALA A 70 32.48 -2.81 -0.38
N ARG A 71 32.23 -2.90 0.93
CA ARG A 71 33.07 -3.64 1.88
C ARG A 71 32.23 -4.66 2.62
N GLN A 72 32.79 -5.86 2.77
CA GLN A 72 32.21 -6.89 3.61
C GLN A 72 32.02 -6.38 5.05
N ILE A 73 30.80 -6.55 5.56
CA ILE A 73 30.46 -6.23 6.94
C ILE A 73 30.89 -7.42 7.80
N GLN A 74 31.42 -7.19 8.99
CA GLN A 74 31.79 -8.31 9.87
C GLN A 74 30.53 -9.05 10.36
N ARG A 75 30.47 -10.37 10.18
CA ARG A 75 29.34 -11.25 10.54
C ARG A 75 28.73 -10.97 11.90
N LYS A 76 29.56 -10.72 12.92
CA LYS A 76 29.15 -10.45 14.31
C LYS A 76 28.22 -9.25 14.48
N PHE A 77 28.19 -8.33 13.51
CA PHE A 77 27.33 -7.15 13.51
C PHE A 77 26.00 -7.37 12.80
N ILE A 78 25.83 -8.46 12.06
CA ILE A 78 24.59 -8.81 11.40
C ILE A 78 23.68 -9.53 12.39
N GLU A 79 22.43 -9.10 12.45
CA GLU A 79 21.36 -9.66 13.26
C GLU A 79 20.41 -10.51 12.41
N ASP A 80 20.00 -9.98 11.26
CA ASP A 80 19.01 -10.61 10.38
C ASP A 80 19.21 -10.19 8.91
N TYR A 81 18.42 -10.75 7.99
CA TYR A 81 18.42 -10.39 6.58
C TYR A 81 17.00 -10.44 5.97
N PHE A 82 16.81 -9.70 4.88
CA PHE A 82 15.60 -9.77 4.05
C PHE A 82 15.98 -9.71 2.58
N GLU A 83 15.34 -10.51 1.74
CA GLU A 83 15.48 -10.40 0.30
C GLU A 83 14.57 -9.31 -0.28
N THR A 84 15.08 -8.55 -1.24
CA THR A 84 14.26 -7.58 -1.98
C THR A 84 13.23 -8.29 -2.86
N SER A 85 12.10 -7.64 -3.13
CA SER A 85 11.09 -8.18 -4.04
C SER A 85 11.62 -8.38 -5.47
N SER A 86 11.09 -9.39 -6.17
CA SER A 86 11.34 -9.60 -7.61
C SER A 86 10.82 -8.46 -8.50
N GLN A 87 10.03 -7.53 -7.96
CA GLN A 87 9.60 -6.30 -8.65
C GLN A 87 10.74 -5.26 -8.76
N CYS A 88 11.81 -5.42 -7.99
CA CYS A 88 12.97 -4.54 -8.06
C CYS A 88 13.75 -4.78 -9.36
N SER A 89 14.30 -3.72 -9.94
CA SER A 89 15.11 -3.82 -11.16
C SER A 89 16.43 -4.57 -10.96
N GLN A 90 16.89 -4.67 -9.71
CA GLN A 90 18.10 -5.37 -9.31
C GLN A 90 17.80 -6.23 -8.08
N PRO A 91 18.33 -7.46 -8.02
CA PRO A 91 18.18 -8.32 -6.85
C PRO A 91 19.08 -7.81 -5.71
N GLY A 92 18.61 -7.90 -4.46
CA GLY A 92 19.37 -7.44 -3.31
C GLY A 92 19.06 -8.23 -2.05
N VAL A 93 20.05 -8.33 -1.18
CA VAL A 93 19.88 -8.77 0.20
C VAL A 93 20.07 -7.56 1.11
N ILE A 94 19.10 -7.30 1.98
CA ILE A 94 19.17 -6.24 2.99
C ILE A 94 19.53 -6.87 4.32
N PHE A 95 20.75 -6.63 4.79
CA PHE A 95 21.15 -7.05 6.13
C PHE A 95 20.68 -6.05 7.19
N LEU A 96 20.02 -6.55 8.23
CA LEU A 96 19.77 -5.83 9.46
C LEU A 96 20.95 -6.02 10.40
N THR A 97 21.59 -4.91 10.77
CA THR A 97 22.66 -4.93 11.77
C THR A 97 22.09 -4.84 13.18
N LYS A 98 22.84 -5.32 14.18
CA LYS A 98 22.53 -5.21 15.63
C LYS A 98 22.34 -3.77 16.13
N ARG A 99 22.66 -2.77 15.30
CA ARG A 99 22.43 -1.34 15.57
C ARG A 99 21.16 -0.82 14.89
N GLY A 100 20.31 -1.70 14.34
CA GLY A 100 19.10 -1.35 13.62
C GLY A 100 19.32 -0.74 12.23
N ARG A 101 20.55 -0.79 11.68
CA ARG A 101 20.81 -0.28 10.33
C ARG A 101 20.54 -1.35 9.28
N GLN A 102 19.87 -0.96 8.21
CA GLN A 102 19.65 -1.77 7.01
C GLN A 102 20.72 -1.44 5.98
N VAL A 103 21.36 -2.47 5.43
CA VAL A 103 22.43 -2.32 4.43
C VAL A 103 22.19 -3.27 3.27
N CYS A 104 22.12 -2.71 2.06
CA CYS A 104 22.05 -3.46 0.83
C CYS A 104 23.39 -4.15 0.51
N ALA A 105 23.33 -5.42 0.18
CA ALA A 105 24.44 -6.25 -0.26
C ALA A 105 24.08 -6.99 -1.56
N ASP A 106 25.10 -7.23 -2.39
CA ASP A 106 24.94 -7.90 -3.68
C ASP A 106 24.81 -9.42 -3.46
N PRO A 107 23.70 -10.07 -3.87
CA PRO A 107 23.53 -11.51 -3.69
C PRO A 107 24.56 -12.36 -4.44
N ASN A 108 25.29 -11.79 -5.39
CA ASN A 108 26.33 -12.49 -6.15
C ASN A 108 27.67 -12.58 -5.39
N GLU A 109 27.82 -11.86 -4.28
CA GLU A 109 29.03 -11.90 -3.46
C GLU A 109 29.04 -13.13 -2.54
N ASN A 110 30.15 -13.87 -2.53
CA ASN A 110 30.27 -15.12 -1.76
C ASN A 110 29.98 -14.92 -0.27
N TRP A 111 30.44 -13.81 0.33
CA TRP A 111 30.22 -13.53 1.74
C TRP A 111 28.75 -13.25 2.08
N VAL A 112 27.98 -12.74 1.12
CA VAL A 112 26.54 -12.48 1.29
C VAL A 112 25.81 -13.81 1.37
N GLN A 113 26.11 -14.73 0.45
CA GLN A 113 25.54 -16.07 0.44
C GLN A 113 25.88 -16.85 1.71
N GLU A 114 27.16 -16.80 2.14
CA GLU A 114 27.59 -17.43 3.39
C GLU A 114 26.81 -16.90 4.60
N TYR A 115 26.56 -15.60 4.65
CA TYR A 115 25.85 -14.99 5.79
C TYR A 115 24.37 -15.32 5.78
N VAL A 116 23.73 -15.35 4.60
CA VAL A 116 22.34 -15.79 4.45
C VAL A 116 22.21 -17.23 4.93
N THR A 117 23.06 -18.15 4.44
CA THR A 117 23.04 -19.55 4.87
C THR A 117 23.29 -19.71 6.36
N ASP A 118 24.26 -18.98 6.94
CA ASP A 118 24.50 -19.02 8.38
C ASP A 118 23.31 -18.47 9.18
N LEU A 119 22.60 -17.45 8.70
CA LEU A 119 21.37 -16.97 9.36
C LEU A 119 20.23 -17.98 9.24
N GLU A 120 20.06 -18.64 8.10
CA GLU A 120 19.04 -19.68 7.88
C GLU A 120 19.25 -20.91 8.76
N LEU A 121 20.49 -21.32 8.97
CA LEU A 121 20.82 -22.48 9.81
C LEU A 121 20.66 -22.21 11.31
N ASN A 122 20.64 -20.93 11.71
CA ASN A 122 20.54 -20.50 13.11
C ASN A 122 19.17 -19.86 13.46
N ALA A 123 18.19 -19.93 12.54
CA ALA A 123 16.85 -19.35 12.68
C ALA A 123 15.92 -20.14 13.62
#